data_AF-A0A167A203-F1
#
_entry.id   AF-A0A167A203-F1
#
_cell.length_a   1.000
_cell.length_b   1.000
_cell.length_c   1.000
_cell.angle_alpha   90.00
_cell.angle_beta   90.00
_cell.angle_gamma   90.00
#
_symmetry.space_group_name_H-M   'P 1'
#
loop_
_entity.id
_entity.type
_entity.pdbx_description
1 polymer ?
#
loop_
_entity_poly.entity_id
_entity_poly.type
_entity_poly.pdbx_seq_one_letter_code
_entity_poly.pdbx_strand_id
1 'polypeptide(L)'
;MRIFTLTALILCLLSGCIFVPKEVQYFDEQCQITKRKHVLSQEEMGYLGGCSDKACAVFMVGAGLVSAASLVVSGTIVITHNTLTWIEQRGDCGD
;
A
#
# COMPACT_ATOMS: atom_id res chain seq x y z
N MET A 1 -25.78 14.33 -2.48
CA MET A 1 -24.52 14.38 -3.25
C MET A 1 -23.34 13.73 -2.51
N ARG A 2 -23.04 14.08 -1.25
CA ARG A 2 -21.89 13.53 -0.50
C ARG A 2 -21.89 12.00 -0.31
N ILE A 3 -23.06 11.39 -0.13
CA ILE A 3 -23.19 9.94 0.05
C ILE A 3 -22.87 9.23 -1.27
N PHE A 4 -23.47 9.64 -2.38
CA PHE A 4 -23.20 9.07 -3.71
C PHE A 4 -21.73 9.17 -4.13
N THR A 5 -21.03 10.26 -3.77
CA THR A 5 -19.58 10.38 -4.05
C THR A 5 -18.74 9.44 -3.19
N LEU A 6 -19.11 9.22 -1.93
CA LEU A 6 -18.42 8.27 -1.05
C LEU A 6 -18.66 6.83 -1.52
N THR A 7 -19.89 6.50 -1.90
CA THR A 7 -20.22 5.16 -2.43
C THR A 7 -19.48 4.88 -3.73
N ALA A 8 -19.38 5.85 -4.64
CA ALA A 8 -18.64 5.71 -5.89
C ALA A 8 -17.12 5.57 -5.67
N LEU A 9 -16.56 6.30 -4.70
CA LEU A 9 -15.15 6.18 -4.31
C LEU A 9 -14.83 4.79 -3.75
N ILE A 10 -15.69 4.28 -2.86
CA ILE A 10 -15.58 2.94 -2.27
C ILE A 10 -15.68 1.86 -3.37
N LEU A 11 -16.59 2.02 -4.33
CA LEU A 11 -16.74 1.07 -5.43
C LEU A 11 -15.52 1.07 -6.37
N CYS A 12 -14.91 2.22 -6.62
CA CYS A 12 -13.65 2.30 -7.38
C CYS A 12 -12.48 1.63 -6.64
N LEU A 13 -12.41 1.77 -5.32
CA LEU A 13 -11.38 1.14 -4.49
C LEU A 13 -11.46 -0.40 -4.50
N LEU A 14 -12.64 -0.98 -4.77
CA LEU A 14 -12.89 -2.43 -4.77
C LEU A 14 -12.50 -3.15 -6.07
N SER A 15 -11.95 -2.45 -7.07
CA SER A 15 -11.82 -2.99 -8.44
C SER A 15 -10.43 -2.82 -9.08
N GLY A 16 -9.37 -2.76 -8.27
CA GLY A 16 -8.01 -2.60 -8.78
C GLY A 16 -6.94 -3.10 -7.81
N CYS A 17 -5.69 -3.07 -8.27
CA CYS A 17 -4.54 -3.34 -7.41
C CYS A 17 -4.36 -2.19 -6.44
N ILE A 18 -4.44 -2.45 -5.14
CA ILE A 18 -4.18 -1.44 -4.11
C ILE A 18 -2.89 -1.77 -3.38
N PHE A 19 -2.08 -0.75 -3.14
CA PHE A 19 -0.87 -0.87 -2.33
C PHE A 19 -1.18 -0.48 -0.89
N VAL A 20 -0.84 -1.35 0.04
CA VAL A 20 -1.05 -1.15 1.48
C VAL A 20 0.25 -1.37 2.25
N PRO A 21 0.51 -0.59 3.31
CA PRO A 21 1.64 -0.85 4.19
C PRO A 21 1.36 -2.09 5.03
N LYS A 22 2.30 -3.02 5.09
CA LYS A 22 2.28 -4.17 6.01
C LYS A 22 3.51 -4.16 6.91
N GLU A 23 3.29 -4.44 8.18
CA GLU A 23 4.39 -4.65 9.13
C GLU A 23 4.93 -6.07 8.98
N VAL A 24 6.24 -6.20 8.88
CA VAL A 24 6.95 -7.48 8.84
C VAL A 24 8.08 -7.46 9.85
N GLN A 25 8.33 -8.63 10.44
CA GLN A 25 9.41 -8.83 11.39
C GLN A 25 10.56 -9.57 10.68
N TYR A 26 11.79 -9.19 10.99
CA TYR A 26 12.98 -9.88 10.50
C TYR A 26 14.01 -9.97 11.62
N PHE A 27 14.74 -11.08 11.63
CA PHE A 27 15.82 -11.27 12.58
C PHE A 27 17.09 -10.59 12.05
N ASP A 28 17.69 -9.73 12.86
CA ASP A 28 18.97 -9.10 12.58
C ASP A 28 20.09 -9.95 13.19
N GLU A 29 20.83 -10.66 12.34
CA GLU A 29 21.91 -11.55 12.79
C GLU A 29 23.08 -10.79 13.44
N GLN A 30 23.30 -9.52 13.09
CA GLN A 30 24.41 -8.74 13.63
C GLN A 30 24.15 -8.35 15.08
N CYS A 31 22.90 -8.00 15.39
CA CYS A 31 22.50 -7.57 16.72
C CYS A 31 21.78 -8.66 17.54
N GLN A 32 21.54 -9.84 16.94
CA GLN A 32 20.82 -10.97 17.56
C GLN A 32 19.44 -10.58 18.11
N ILE A 33 18.74 -9.64 17.44
CA ILE A 33 17.43 -9.12 17.85
C ILE A 33 16.42 -9.17 16.70
N THR A 34 15.15 -9.34 17.04
CA THR A 34 14.05 -9.26 16.07
C THR A 34 13.65 -7.80 15.86
N LYS A 35 13.87 -7.30 14.65
CA LYS A 35 13.48 -5.95 14.23
C LYS A 35 12.18 -5.98 13.44
N ARG A 36 11.52 -4.83 13.39
CA ARG A 36 10.26 -4.62 12.67
C ARG A 36 10.47 -3.58 11.59
N LYS A 37 9.84 -3.77 10.44
CA LYS A 37 9.80 -2.78 9.35
C LYS A 37 8.46 -2.85 8.64
N HIS A 38 8.08 -1.76 8.02
CA HIS A 38 6.96 -1.72 7.10
C HIS A 38 7.45 -1.98 5.67
N VAL A 39 6.66 -2.72 4.91
CA VAL A 39 6.86 -3.00 3.49
C VAL A 39 5.58 -2.73 2.73
N LEU A 40 5.72 -2.46 1.43
CA LEU A 40 4.57 -2.29 0.55
C LEU A 40 4.07 -3.68 0.12
N SER A 41 2.80 -3.98 0.39
CA SER A 41 2.11 -5.16 -0.12
C SER A 41 1.11 -4.74 -1.16
N GLN A 42 0.95 -5.55 -2.21
CA GLN A 42 -0.12 -5.39 -3.18
C GLN A 42 -1.24 -6.36 -2.81
N GLU A 43 -2.46 -5.83 -2.70
CA GLU A 43 -3.67 -6.65 -2.58
C GLU A 43 -4.45 -6.51 -3.88
N GLU A 44 -4.73 -7.65 -4.53
CA GLU A 44 -5.60 -7.68 -5.70
C GLU A 44 -7.05 -7.61 -5.25
N MET A 45 -7.66 -6.42 -5.35
CA MET A 45 -9.08 -6.24 -5.10
C MET A 45 -9.84 -6.52 -6.41
N GLY A 46 -9.98 -7.80 -6.72
CA GLY A 46 -10.86 -8.30 -7.79
C GLY A 46 -10.20 -8.50 -9.17
N TYR A 47 -10.78 -9.42 -9.93
CA TYR A 47 -10.39 -9.71 -11.31
C TYR A 47 -11.01 -8.68 -12.25
N LEU A 48 -10.17 -7.93 -12.96
CA LEU A 48 -10.60 -7.13 -14.12
C LEU A 48 -10.99 -8.10 -15.23
N GLY A 49 -12.26 -8.49 -15.27
CA GLY A 49 -12.82 -9.29 -16.37
C GLY A 49 -12.59 -8.64 -17.73
N GLY A 50 -12.56 -9.45 -18.79
CA GLY A 50 -12.44 -8.94 -20.16
C GLY A 50 -13.66 -8.07 -20.52
N CYS A 51 -13.43 -6.81 -20.88
CA CYS A 51 -14.44 -5.92 -21.46
C CYS A 51 -13.93 -5.29 -22.76
N SER A 52 -14.84 -5.00 -23.68
CA SER A 52 -14.54 -4.48 -25.02
C SER A 52 -15.45 -3.29 -25.32
N ASP A 53 -15.22 -2.16 -24.66
CA ASP A 53 -15.88 -0.89 -24.97
C ASP A 53 -15.09 0.33 -24.43
N LYS A 54 -15.43 1.55 -24.86
CA LYS A 54 -14.88 2.80 -24.30
C LYS A 54 -15.11 2.89 -22.78
N ALA A 55 -16.23 2.41 -22.27
CA ALA A 55 -16.48 2.36 -20.82
C ALA A 55 -15.40 1.54 -20.07
N CYS A 56 -14.93 0.45 -20.68
CA CYS A 56 -13.85 -0.39 -20.15
C CYS A 56 -12.52 0.38 -20.07
N ALA A 57 -12.18 1.12 -21.13
CA ALA A 57 -10.95 1.92 -21.17
C ALA A 57 -10.94 3.00 -20.08
N VAL A 58 -12.05 3.69 -19.88
CA VAL A 58 -12.20 4.69 -18.79
C VAL A 58 -12.03 4.04 -17.42
N PHE A 59 -12.60 2.84 -17.23
CA PHE A 59 -12.47 2.10 -15.99
C PHE A 59 -11.03 1.68 -15.70
N MET A 60 -10.31 1.16 -16.70
CA MET A 60 -8.90 0.78 -16.55
C MET A 60 -8.01 1.99 -16.21
N VAL A 61 -8.24 3.14 -16.85
CA VAL A 61 -7.53 4.38 -16.49
C VAL A 61 -7.82 4.76 -15.05
N GLY A 62 -9.09 4.70 -14.62
CA GLY A 62 -9.48 4.94 -13.24
C GLY A 62 -8.78 4.00 -12.25
N ALA A 63 -8.78 2.70 -12.53
CA ALA A 63 -8.10 1.69 -11.72
C ALA A 63 -6.59 1.97 -11.61
N GLY A 64 -5.93 2.29 -12.74
CA GLY A 64 -4.52 2.65 -12.75
C GLY A 64 -4.20 3.90 -11.93
N LEU A 65 -5.05 4.93 -12.00
CA LEU A 65 -4.91 6.13 -11.18
C LEU A 65 -5.06 5.82 -9.69
N VAL A 66 -6.03 4.98 -9.30
CA VAL A 66 -6.23 4.55 -7.90
C VAL A 66 -5.01 3.75 -7.42
N SER A 67 -4.49 2.84 -8.23
CA SER A 67 -3.28 2.07 -7.91
C SER A 67 -2.09 3.00 -7.67
N ALA A 68 -1.83 3.95 -8.57
CA ALA A 68 -0.74 4.91 -8.43
C ALA A 68 -0.90 5.79 -7.19
N ALA A 69 -2.12 6.28 -6.92
CA ALA A 69 -2.40 7.06 -5.72
C ALA A 69 -2.15 6.26 -4.43
N SER A 70 -2.61 5.00 -4.38
CA SER A 70 -2.39 4.13 -3.23
C SER A 70 -0.91 3.82 -3.00
N LEU A 71 -0.13 3.64 -4.07
CA LEU A 71 1.31 3.45 -4.00
C LEU A 71 2.00 4.65 -3.36
N VAL A 72 1.67 5.87 -3.78
CA VAL A 72 2.28 7.09 -3.24
C VAL A 72 1.94 7.26 -1.76
N VAL A 73 0.66 7.15 -1.40
CA VAL A 73 0.22 7.32 -0.01
C VAL A 73 0.79 6.23 0.91
N SER A 74 0.67 4.96 0.53
CA SER A 74 1.20 3.86 1.33
C SER A 74 2.74 3.87 1.39
N GLY A 75 3.40 4.29 0.30
CA GLY A 75 4.85 4.43 0.24
C GLY A 75 5.38 5.48 1.21
N THR A 76 4.73 6.65 1.32
CA THR A 76 5.16 7.67 2.30
C THR A 76 5.03 7.19 3.73
N ILE A 77 3.97 6.43 4.04
CA ILE A 77 3.79 5.79 5.36
C ILE A 77 4.94 4.83 5.64
N VAL A 78 5.25 3.92 4.71
CA VAL A 78 6.35 2.96 4.85
C VAL A 78 7.68 3.66 5.11
N ILE A 79 8.02 4.67 4.30
CA ILE A 79 9.28 5.41 4.44
C ILE A 79 9.35 6.09 5.81
N THR A 80 8.27 6.75 6.23
CA THR A 80 8.23 7.51 7.49
C THR A 80 8.39 6.56 8.68
N HIS A 81 7.63 5.47 8.72
CA HIS A 81 7.71 4.50 9.80
C HIS A 81 9.08 3.83 9.88
N ASN A 82 9.62 3.37 8.74
CA ASN A 82 10.94 2.74 8.71
C ASN A 82 12.04 3.70 9.17
N THR A 83 11.94 4.98 8.82
CA THR A 83 12.89 6.01 9.26
C THR A 83 12.81 6.20 10.77
N LEU A 84 11.60 6.31 11.34
CA LEU A 84 11.40 6.43 12.78
C LEU A 84 11.93 5.20 13.53
N THR A 85 11.54 4.00 13.11
CA THR A 85 12.00 2.74 13.72
C THR A 85 13.52 2.59 13.66
N TRP A 86 14.14 3.02 12.56
CA TRP A 86 15.61 3.01 12.48
C TRP A 86 16.25 3.98 13.46
N ILE A 87 15.71 5.20 13.62
CA ILE A 87 16.22 6.17 14.60
C ILE A 87 16.09 5.61 16.02
N GLU A 88 14.96 4.99 16.37
CA GLU A 88 14.74 4.35 17.67
C GLU A 88 15.72 3.20 17.93
N GLN A 89 16.01 2.38 16.92
CA GLN A 89 16.85 1.19 17.04
C GLN A 89 18.36 1.45 16.89
N ARG A 90 18.78 2.67 16.54
CA ARG A 90 20.21 3.00 16.35
C ARG A 90 21.09 2.73 17.58
N GLY A 91 20.52 2.65 18.78
CA GLY A 91 21.24 2.37 20.03
C GLY A 91 20.92 1.04 20.71
N ASP A 92 20.11 0.18 20.06
CA ASP A 92 19.58 -1.05 20.68
C ASP A 92 20.51 -2.26 20.47
N CYS A 93 21.44 -2.17 19.53
CA CYS A 93 22.55 -3.11 19.43
C CYS A 93 23.57 -2.71 20.49
N GLY A 94 23.59 -3.44 21.60
CA GLY A 94 24.63 -3.28 22.62
C GLY A 94 26.01 -3.56 22.02
N ASP A 95 26.99 -2.74 22.40
CA ASP A 95 28.41 -3.01 22.15
C ASP A 95 28.82 -4.40 22.68
#